data_AF-A0A0W8FM36-F1
#
_entry.id   AF-A0A0W8FM36-F1
#
_cell.length_a   1.000
_cell.length_b   1.000
_cell.length_c   1.000
_cell.angle_alpha   90.00
_cell.angle_beta   90.00
_cell.angle_gamma   90.00
#
_symmetry.space_group_name_H-M   'P 1'
#
loop_
_entity.id
_entity.type
_entity.pdbx_description
1 polymer ?
#
loop_
_entity_poly.entity_id
_entity_poly.type
_entity_poly.pdbx_seq_one_letter_code
_entity_poly.pdbx_strand_id
1 'polypeptide(L)'
;MEQNKLVVFGSKKIRRIWHAEEWYFSVVDIVEALTDSPTPRQYWGKVKQREFIDLQLSPIWIQLKLEAADGKKYATDCANTESLFRIIQSIPSPKAEPFKRWLAKVAEPRGTPLKY
;
A
#
# COMPACT_ATOMS: atom_id res chain seq x y z
N MET A 1 12.85 17.43 -5.71
CA MET A 1 11.65 17.31 -6.57
C MET A 1 10.87 16.10 -6.12
N GLU A 2 9.82 16.29 -5.31
CA GLU A 2 9.01 15.21 -4.72
C GLU A 2 8.24 14.47 -5.82
N GLN A 3 8.75 13.33 -6.28
CA GLN A 3 8.08 12.48 -7.27
C GLN A 3 6.96 11.66 -6.60
N ASN A 4 5.89 12.31 -6.14
CA ASN A 4 4.63 11.61 -5.81
C ASN A 4 4.00 11.08 -7.10
N LYS A 5 4.45 9.91 -7.53
CA LYS A 5 4.01 9.27 -8.77
C LYS A 5 2.84 8.36 -8.48
N LEU A 6 1.61 8.81 -8.73
CA LEU A 6 0.42 7.95 -8.76
C LEU A 6 0.67 6.76 -9.69
N VAL A 7 0.34 5.56 -9.21
CA VAL A 7 0.30 4.33 -10.02
C VAL A 7 -1.11 3.80 -10.05
N VAL A 8 -1.42 2.98 -11.05
CA VAL A 8 -2.78 2.48 -11.28
C VAL A 8 -2.77 0.95 -11.28
N PHE A 9 -3.70 0.37 -10.53
CA PHE A 9 -4.03 -1.06 -10.57
C PHE A 9 -5.49 -1.22 -11.01
N GLY A 10 -5.72 -1.78 -12.21
CA GLY A 10 -7.04 -1.79 -12.82
C GLY A 10 -7.54 -0.36 -13.09
N SER A 11 -8.63 0.04 -12.43
CA SER A 11 -9.18 1.41 -12.46
C SER A 11 -8.89 2.22 -11.19
N LYS A 12 -8.15 1.64 -10.23
CA LYS A 12 -7.89 2.25 -8.91
C LYS A 12 -6.54 2.94 -8.89
N LYS A 13 -6.53 4.19 -8.44
CA LYS A 13 -5.31 4.99 -8.25
C LYS A 13 -4.71 4.67 -6.89
N ILE A 14 -3.43 4.37 -6.86
CA ILE A 14 -2.68 4.06 -5.64
C ILE A 14 -1.62 5.14 -5.46
N ARG A 15 -1.71 5.86 -4.36
CA ARG A 15 -0.76 6.89 -3.99
C ARG A 15 0.51 6.24 -3.45
N ARG A 16 1.64 6.79 -3.88
CA ARG A 16 2.96 6.45 -3.35
C ARG A 16 3.84 7.67 -3.23
N ILE A 17 4.83 7.56 -2.37
CA ILE A 17 5.83 8.58 -2.06
C ILE A 17 7.19 7.90 -1.99
N TRP A 18 8.22 8.60 -2.47
CA TRP A 18 9.60 8.18 -2.29
C TRP A 18 10.06 8.55 -0.89
N HIS A 19 10.43 7.57 -0.08
CA HIS A 19 10.85 7.77 1.31
C HIS A 19 11.91 6.73 1.67
N ALA A 20 12.97 7.13 2.38
CA ALA A 20 14.06 6.23 2.79
C ALA A 20 14.62 5.38 1.62
N GLU A 21 14.85 6.01 0.47
CA GLU A 21 15.38 5.37 -0.75
C GLU A 21 14.51 4.23 -1.32
N GLU A 22 13.24 4.15 -0.93
CA GLU A 22 12.28 3.18 -1.42
C GLU A 22 10.91 3.81 -1.72
N TRP A 23 10.07 3.07 -2.46
CA TRP A 23 8.66 3.45 -2.66
C TRP A 23 7.80 2.99 -1.48
N TYR A 24 7.10 3.95 -0.86
CA TYR A 24 6.06 3.70 0.12
C TYR A 24 4.68 3.95 -0.50
N PHE A 25 3.74 3.05 -0.29
CA PHE A 25 2.40 3.13 -0.86
C PHE A 25 1.35 3.28 0.23
N SER A 26 0.25 3.97 -0.10
CA SER A 26 -0.90 4.10 0.80
C SER A 26 -1.54 2.73 1.05
N VAL A 27 -1.56 2.28 2.31
CA VAL A 27 -2.21 1.01 2.68
C VAL A 27 -3.72 1.07 2.44
N VAL A 28 -4.34 2.24 2.66
CA VAL A 28 -5.77 2.43 2.46
C VAL A 28 -6.16 2.29 0.99
N ASP A 29 -5.39 2.86 0.06
CA ASP A 29 -5.67 2.75 -1.38
C ASP A 29 -5.52 1.28 -1.85
N ILE A 30 -4.59 0.53 -1.25
CA ILE A 30 -4.38 -0.89 -1.54
C ILE A 30 -5.55 -1.74 -1.03
N VAL A 31 -6.00 -1.47 0.20
CA VAL A 31 -7.20 -2.11 0.76
C VAL A 31 -8.40 -1.83 -0.13
N GLU A 32 -8.58 -0.60 -0.60
CA GLU A 32 -9.66 -0.25 -1.54
C GLU A 32 -9.52 -1.05 -2.85
N ALA A 33 -8.32 -1.10 -3.43
CA ALA A 33 -8.07 -1.81 -4.69
C ALA A 33 -8.33 -3.32 -4.59
N LEU A 34 -8.03 -3.92 -3.44
CA LEU A 34 -8.22 -5.35 -3.20
C LEU A 34 -9.65 -5.72 -2.82
N THR A 35 -10.34 -4.89 -2.05
CA THR A 35 -11.61 -5.27 -1.42
C THR A 35 -12.84 -4.60 -2.05
N ASP A 36 -12.65 -3.55 -2.85
CA ASP A 36 -13.72 -2.63 -3.29
C ASP A 36 -14.60 -2.11 -2.14
N SER A 37 -14.08 -2.13 -0.91
CA SER A 37 -14.83 -1.68 0.26
C SER A 37 -15.20 -0.20 0.11
N PRO A 38 -16.44 0.20 0.43
CA PRO A 38 -16.81 1.63 0.48
C PRO A 38 -16.14 2.35 1.66
N THR A 39 -15.60 1.62 2.63
CA THR A 39 -14.96 2.16 3.84
C THR A 39 -13.57 1.54 4.08
N PRO A 40 -12.62 1.70 3.14
CA PRO A 40 -11.32 1.00 3.17
C PRO A 40 -10.48 1.34 4.42
N ARG A 41 -10.62 2.56 4.97
CA ARG A 41 -9.97 2.95 6.23
C ARG A 41 -10.48 2.15 7.43
N GLN A 42 -11.79 1.88 7.51
CA GLN A 42 -12.36 1.07 8.58
C GLN A 42 -11.96 -0.40 8.42
N TYR A 43 -11.95 -0.90 7.18
CA TYR A 43 -11.45 -2.24 6.86
C TYR A 43 -9.99 -2.40 7.32
N TRP A 44 -9.12 -1.44 6.97
CA TRP A 44 -7.73 -1.42 7.41
C TRP A 44 -7.61 -1.41 8.93
N GLY A 45 -8.44 -0.63 9.64
CA GLY A 45 -8.49 -0.66 11.10
C GLY A 45 -8.74 -2.05 11.67
N LYS A 46 -9.69 -2.81 11.09
CA LYS A 46 -9.98 -4.20 11.49
C LYS A 46 -8.85 -5.18 11.17
N VAL A 47 -8.15 -4.99 10.06
CA VAL A 47 -6.95 -5.79 9.73
C VAL A 47 -5.82 -5.49 10.72
N LYS A 48 -5.53 -4.21 10.97
CA LYS A 48 -4.54 -3.80 11.98
C LYS A 48 -4.82 -4.40 13.35
N GLN A 49 -6.07 -4.34 13.79
CA GLN A 49 -6.46 -4.89 15.09
C GLN A 49 -6.14 -6.39 15.16
N ARG A 50 -6.71 -7.19 14.25
CA ARG A 50 -6.61 -8.65 14.35
C ARG A 50 -5.21 -9.20 14.05
N GLU A 51 -4.49 -8.61 13.10
CA GLU A 51 -3.25 -9.19 12.55
C GLU A 51 -1.99 -8.66 13.21
N PHE A 52 -2.08 -7.52 13.91
CA PHE A 52 -0.91 -6.86 14.50
C PHE A 52 -1.13 -6.52 15.96
N ILE A 53 -2.23 -5.85 16.32
CA ILE A 53 -2.44 -5.37 17.69
C ILE A 53 -2.77 -6.54 18.64
N ASP A 54 -3.75 -7.37 18.29
CA ASP A 54 -4.17 -8.50 19.12
C ASP A 54 -3.05 -9.54 19.27
N LEU A 55 -2.18 -9.64 18.25
CA LEU A 55 -1.01 -10.52 18.23
C LEU A 55 0.27 -9.85 18.77
N GLN A 56 0.19 -8.60 19.25
CA GLN A 56 1.31 -7.81 19.79
C GLN A 56 2.52 -7.70 18.86
N LEU A 57 2.28 -7.67 17.55
CA LEU A 57 3.32 -7.54 16.54
C LEU A 57 3.67 -6.06 16.33
N SER A 58 4.95 -5.80 16.07
CA SER A 58 5.42 -4.46 15.75
C SER A 58 4.76 -3.93 14.46
N PRO A 59 4.43 -2.63 14.41
CA PRO A 59 3.92 -2.00 13.19
C PRO A 59 4.93 -2.11 12.05
N ILE A 60 4.43 -2.49 10.87
CA ILE A 60 5.21 -2.58 9.63
C ILE A 60 4.84 -1.46 8.64
N TRP A 61 4.23 -0.39 9.14
CA TRP A 61 3.86 0.78 8.37
C TRP A 61 4.27 2.04 9.13
N ILE A 62 4.44 3.14 8.39
CA ILE A 62 4.73 4.47 8.93
C ILE A 62 3.68 5.45 8.44
N GLN A 63 3.51 6.58 9.13
CA GLN A 63 2.59 7.63 8.71
C GLN A 63 3.32 8.66 7.86
N LEU A 64 2.92 8.76 6.58
CA LEU A 64 3.42 9.75 5.64
C LEU A 64 2.29 10.66 5.17
N LYS A 65 2.64 11.91 4.86
CA LYS A 65 1.70 12.90 4.34
C LYS A 65 1.51 12.70 2.84
N LEU A 66 0.35 12.20 2.44
CA LEU A 66 -0.03 12.03 1.05
C LEU A 66 -1.09 13.06 0.65
N GLU A 67 -1.02 13.53 -0.59
CA GLU A 67 -2.05 14.39 -1.16
C GLU A 67 -3.36 13.61 -1.36
N ALA A 68 -4.48 14.22 -1.01
CA ALA A 68 -5.82 13.69 -1.21
C ALA A 68 -6.48 14.37 -2.42
N ALA A 69 -7.69 13.92 -2.79
CA ALA A 69 -8.42 14.43 -3.95
C ALA A 69 -8.78 15.93 -3.84
N ASP A 70 -8.80 16.49 -2.64
CA ASP A 70 -9.04 17.91 -2.37
C ASP A 70 -7.74 18.76 -2.42
N GLY A 71 -6.61 18.17 -2.82
CA GLY A 71 -5.30 18.83 -2.89
C GLY A 71 -4.62 19.01 -1.53
N LYS A 72 -5.23 18.58 -0.42
CA LYS A 72 -4.64 18.69 0.91
C LYS A 72 -3.79 17.45 1.22
N LYS A 73 -2.71 17.64 1.99
CA LYS A 73 -1.85 16.55 2.45
C LYS A 73 -2.33 16.03 3.81
N TYR A 74 -2.65 14.74 3.89
CA TYR A 74 -3.09 14.07 5.12
C TYR A 74 -2.14 12.93 5.51
N ALA A 75 -1.92 12.76 6.82
CA ALA A 75 -1.20 11.61 7.34
C ALA A 75 -1.96 10.32 7.03
N THR A 76 -1.29 9.37 6.39
CA THR A 76 -1.84 8.09 5.98
C THR A 76 -0.83 6.99 6.27
N ASP A 77 -1.31 5.84 6.74
CA ASP A 77 -0.47 4.66 6.92
C ASP A 77 0.07 4.22 5.55
N CYS A 78 1.38 4.19 5.43
CA CYS A 78 2.11 3.81 4.23
C CYS A 78 3.11 2.71 4.55
N ALA A 79 3.31 1.81 3.61
CA ALA A 79 4.23 0.68 3.76
C ALA A 79 5.08 0.52 2.49
N ASN A 80 6.31 0.06 2.67
CA ASN A 80 7.17 -0.35 1.55
C ASN A 80 6.70 -1.70 0.98
N THR A 81 7.29 -2.11 -0.13
CA THR A 81 6.90 -3.32 -0.89
C THR A 81 6.90 -4.59 -0.03
N GLU A 82 7.96 -4.82 0.75
CA GLU A 82 8.08 -6.00 1.61
C GLU A 82 6.95 -6.07 2.63
N SER A 83 6.73 -4.96 3.34
CA SER A 83 5.67 -4.83 4.33
C SER A 83 4.28 -5.00 3.71
N LEU A 84 4.08 -4.51 2.48
CA LEU A 84 2.83 -4.70 1.76
C LEU A 84 2.56 -6.15 1.40
N PHE A 85 3.56 -6.94 1.03
CA PHE A 85 3.35 -8.38 0.81
C PHE A 85 2.81 -9.06 2.05
N ARG A 86 3.30 -8.71 3.25
CA ARG A 86 2.77 -9.21 4.52
C ARG A 86 1.34 -8.73 4.78
N ILE A 87 1.04 -7.46 4.56
CA ILE A 87 -0.33 -6.92 4.74
C ILE A 87 -1.32 -7.60 3.78
N ILE A 88 -0.93 -7.82 2.52
CA ILE A 88 -1.78 -8.43 1.50
C ILE A 88 -2.13 -9.88 1.86
N GLN A 89 -1.23 -10.63 2.51
CA GLN A 89 -1.51 -11.99 2.98
C GLN A 89 -2.69 -12.06 3.95
N SER A 90 -2.92 -11.00 4.73
CA SER A 90 -4.01 -10.92 5.70
C SER A 90 -5.32 -10.36 5.11
N ILE A 91 -5.36 -10.01 3.82
CA ILE A 91 -6.55 -9.48 3.15
C ILE A 91 -7.10 -10.56 2.20
N PRO A 92 -8.18 -11.28 2.58
CA PRO A 92 -8.78 -12.27 1.70
C PRO A 92 -9.44 -11.56 0.50
N SER A 93 -8.80 -11.67 -0.67
CA SER A 93 -9.30 -11.10 -1.92
C SER A 93 -8.85 -11.93 -3.12
N PRO A 94 -9.73 -12.21 -4.11
CA PRO A 94 -9.34 -12.82 -5.37
C PRO A 94 -8.37 -11.94 -6.18
N LYS A 95 -8.28 -10.64 -5.86
CA LYS A 95 -7.37 -9.69 -6.51
C LYS A 95 -5.97 -9.70 -5.90
N ALA A 96 -5.77 -10.34 -4.75
CA ALA A 96 -4.49 -10.32 -4.04
C ALA A 96 -3.33 -10.84 -4.90
N GLU A 97 -3.55 -11.95 -5.60
CA GLU A 97 -2.53 -12.59 -6.43
C GLU A 97 -2.16 -11.73 -7.68
N PRO A 98 -3.13 -11.24 -8.49
CA PRO A 98 -2.85 -10.24 -9.52
C PRO A 98 -2.16 -8.97 -8.98
N PHE A 99 -2.57 -8.50 -7.80
CA PHE A 99 -2.01 -7.31 -7.17
C PHE A 99 -0.54 -7.50 -6.79
N LYS A 100 -0.16 -8.63 -6.19
CA LYS A 100 1.24 -8.93 -5.85
C LYS A 100 2.15 -8.89 -7.07
N ARG A 101 1.71 -9.48 -8.19
CA ARG A 101 2.47 -9.44 -9.46
C ARG A 101 2.61 -8.03 -10.02
N TRP A 102 1.57 -7.21 -9.88
CA TRP A 102 1.63 -5.81 -10.26
C TRP A 102 2.58 -5.02 -9.34
N LEU A 103 2.49 -5.24 -8.03
CA LEU A 103 3.31 -4.56 -7.02
C LEU A 103 4.80 -4.80 -7.28
N ALA A 104 5.19 -6.05 -7.56
CA ALA A 104 6.56 -6.40 -7.91
C ALA A 104 7.11 -5.57 -9.09
N LYS A 105 6.29 -5.30 -10.11
CA LYS A 105 6.69 -4.52 -11.29
C LYS A 105 6.78 -3.01 -11.03
N VAL A 106 5.93 -2.48 -10.16
CA VAL A 106 5.88 -1.01 -9.91
C VAL A 106 6.79 -0.57 -8.78
N ALA A 107 7.14 -1.50 -7.88
CA ALA A 107 8.09 -1.30 -6.80
C ALA A 107 9.53 -1.30 -7.27
N GLU A 108 9.82 -2.01 -8.37
CA GLU A 108 11.17 -2.08 -8.94
C GLU A 108 11.63 -0.68 -9.43
N PRO A 109 12.78 -0.19 -8.95
CA PRO A 109 13.41 0.98 -9.55
C PRO A 109 13.69 0.66 -11.02
N ARG A 110 13.34 1.57 -11.94
CA ARG A 110 13.63 1.39 -13.38
C ARG A 110 15.14 1.14 -13.56
N GLY A 111 15.55 -0.11 -13.80
CA GLY A 111 16.95 -0.46 -14.05
C GLY A 111 17.42 -1.81 -13.47
N THR A 112 16.68 -2.44 -12.57
CA THR A 112 17.09 -3.75 -12.03
C THR A 112 16.57 -4.88 -12.94
N PRO A 113 17.44 -5.77 -13.45
CA PRO A 113 16.97 -6.95 -14.16
C PRO A 113 16.38 -7.95 -13.17
N LEU A 114 15.15 -8.41 -13.45
CA LEU A 114 14.49 -9.50 -12.74
C LEU A 114 15.43 -10.71 -12.71
N LYS A 115 15.99 -11.02 -11.54
CA LYS A 115 16.70 -12.28 -11.33
C LYS A 115 15.64 -13.37 -11.16
N TYR A 116 15.52 -14.20 -12.19
CA TYR A 116 14.82 -15.49 -12.14
C TYR A 116 15.74 -16.55 -11.55
#